data_AF-A0A4Q6DR68-F1
#
_entry.id   AF-A0A4Q6DR68-F1
#
_cell.length_a   1.000
_cell.length_b   1.000
_cell.length_c   1.000
_cell.angle_alpha   90.00
_cell.angle_beta   90.00
_cell.angle_gamma   90.00
#
_symmetry.space_group_name_H-M   'P 1'
#
loop_
_entity.id
_entity.type
_entity.pdbx_description
1 polymer ?
#
loop_
_entity_poly.entity_id
_entity_poly.type
_entity_poly.pdbx_seq_one_letter_code
_entity_poly.pdbx_strand_id
1 'polypeptide(L)'
;MAASANPRFFYAPSIVMPTANINLPANITYNVGTSIFTVDLYAIYNNQFSLTGNVAGSARSAIKSPTATSLPVQTVTSLEYFITYFDNTVFDPSSITLSDAGILTYKILPAAVVSEKTFMNIVFKVK
;
A
#
# COMPACT_ATOMS: atom_id res chain seq x y z
N MET A 1 21.09 -26.65 -12.55
CA MET A 1 20.77 -25.59 -11.57
C MET A 1 19.38 -25.08 -11.88
N ALA A 2 18.41 -25.24 -10.98
CA ALA A 2 17.13 -24.55 -11.14
C ALA A 2 17.40 -23.05 -10.93
N ALA A 3 17.23 -22.24 -11.97
CA ALA A 3 17.22 -20.79 -11.81
C ALA A 3 16.12 -20.46 -10.81
N SER A 4 16.43 -19.67 -9.77
CA SER A 4 15.41 -19.13 -8.89
C SER A 4 14.46 -18.29 -9.73
N ALA A 5 13.28 -18.83 -10.07
CA ALA A 5 12.22 -18.05 -10.66
C ALA A 5 11.75 -17.08 -9.58
N ASN A 6 12.26 -15.84 -9.62
CA ASN A 6 11.73 -14.80 -8.77
C ASN A 6 10.23 -14.68 -9.05
N PRO A 7 9.36 -14.67 -8.01
CA PRO A 7 7.96 -14.41 -8.21
C PRO A 7 7.81 -13.12 -8.99
N ARG A 8 7.20 -13.19 -10.18
CA ARG A 8 6.97 -11.99 -10.99
C ARG A 8 5.96 -11.06 -10.35
N PHE A 9 5.24 -11.51 -9.33
CA PHE A 9 4.31 -10.70 -8.58
C PHE A 9 4.34 -11.07 -7.09
N PHE A 10 3.93 -10.12 -6.25
CA PHE A 10 3.79 -10.27 -4.82
C PHE A 10 2.66 -9.37 -4.32
N TYR A 11 2.05 -9.72 -3.19
CA TYR A 11 1.08 -8.83 -2.56
C TYR A 11 1.78 -7.62 -1.95
N ALA A 12 1.16 -6.46 -2.09
CA ALA A 12 1.60 -5.28 -1.36
C ALA A 12 1.58 -5.58 0.15
N PRO A 13 2.44 -4.92 0.95
CA PRO A 13 2.33 -5.03 2.40
C PRO A 13 0.92 -4.67 2.88
N SER A 14 0.48 -5.27 3.99
CA SER A 14 -0.82 -4.96 4.57
C SER A 14 -0.92 -3.48 4.92
N ILE A 15 -1.94 -2.83 4.38
CA ILE A 15 -2.23 -1.41 4.58
C ILE A 15 -3.72 -1.29 4.87
N VAL A 16 -4.06 -0.66 5.99
CA VAL A 16 -5.43 -0.24 6.26
C VAL A 16 -5.71 0.99 5.39
N MET A 17 -6.64 0.88 4.45
CA MET A 17 -7.07 2.00 3.63
C MET A 17 -7.97 2.91 4.48
N PRO A 18 -7.56 4.18 4.73
CA PRO A 18 -8.34 5.06 5.59
C PRO A 18 -9.72 5.37 5.00
N THR A 19 -10.74 5.27 5.83
CA THR A 19 -12.12 5.68 5.51
C THR A 19 -12.49 6.99 6.21
N ALA A 20 -11.60 7.52 7.04
CA ALA A 20 -11.73 8.78 7.77
C ALA A 20 -10.41 9.56 7.75
N ASN A 21 -10.48 10.89 7.80
CA ASN A 21 -9.31 11.78 7.72
C ASN A 21 -8.64 12.03 9.08
N ILE A 22 -8.54 10.99 9.92
CA ILE A 22 -7.98 11.06 11.27
C ILE A 22 -6.74 10.17 11.39
N ASN A 23 -5.67 10.70 12.00
CA ASN A 23 -4.42 9.98 12.25
C ASN A 23 -3.84 9.28 11.00
N LEU A 24 -3.88 9.96 9.86
CA LEU A 24 -3.36 9.43 8.61
C LEU A 24 -1.83 9.20 8.71
N PRO A 25 -1.32 8.06 8.24
CA PRO A 25 0.12 7.83 8.16
C PRO A 25 0.77 8.77 7.14
N ALA A 26 2.07 9.03 7.27
CA ALA A 26 2.79 10.04 6.48
C ALA A 26 2.69 9.85 4.95
N ASN A 27 2.50 8.61 4.50
CA ASN A 27 2.35 8.22 3.09
C ASN A 27 0.89 8.23 2.59
N ILE A 28 -0.04 8.78 3.38
CA ILE A 28 -1.44 8.97 3.01
C ILE A 28 -1.85 10.41 3.31
N THR A 29 -2.40 11.09 2.31
CA THR A 29 -2.92 12.45 2.47
C THR A 29 -4.40 12.50 2.12
N TYR A 30 -5.10 13.50 2.64
CA TYR A 30 -6.51 13.75 2.34
C TYR A 30 -6.69 15.22 1.96
N ASN A 31 -7.24 15.45 0.77
CA ASN A 31 -7.61 16.78 0.31
C ASN A 31 -9.06 17.07 0.72
N VAL A 32 -9.24 18.01 1.65
CA VAL A 32 -10.56 18.35 2.21
C VAL A 32 -11.50 18.97 1.16
N GLY A 33 -10.96 19.75 0.22
CA GLY A 33 -11.75 20.46 -0.79
C GLY A 33 -12.29 19.54 -1.90
N THR A 34 -11.57 18.47 -2.21
CA THR A 34 -12.00 17.47 -3.21
C THR A 34 -12.53 16.17 -2.60
N SER A 35 -12.35 16.00 -1.28
CA SER A 35 -12.62 14.79 -0.51
C SER A 35 -11.87 13.55 -1.01
N ILE A 36 -10.65 13.75 -1.53
CA ILE A 36 -9.82 12.69 -2.12
C ILE A 36 -8.74 12.25 -1.13
N PHE A 37 -8.67 10.94 -0.89
CA PHE A 37 -7.50 10.30 -0.30
C PHE A 37 -6.46 10.03 -1.39
N THR A 38 -5.19 10.29 -1.07
CA THR A 38 -4.04 9.93 -1.90
C THR A 38 -3.11 9.05 -1.09
N VAL A 39 -2.82 7.86 -1.60
CA VAL A 39 -1.99 6.83 -0.97
C VAL A 39 -0.77 6.58 -1.86
N ASP A 40 0.43 6.77 -1.30
CA ASP A 40 1.67 6.39 -1.97
C ASP A 40 2.02 4.94 -1.65
N LEU A 41 1.58 4.02 -2.52
CA LEU A 41 1.77 2.58 -2.36
C LEU A 41 3.25 2.20 -2.46
N TYR A 42 4.01 2.89 -3.31
CA TYR A 42 5.44 2.64 -3.47
C TYR A 42 6.21 3.03 -2.21
N ALA A 43 5.94 4.20 -1.64
CA ALA A 43 6.59 4.64 -0.41
C ALA A 43 6.32 3.66 0.75
N ILE A 44 5.08 3.16 0.87
CA ILE A 44 4.76 2.14 1.89
C ILE A 44 5.57 0.88 1.67
N TYR A 45 5.54 0.35 0.44
CA TYR A 45 6.31 -0.83 0.07
C TYR A 45 7.79 -0.67 0.39
N ASN A 46 8.39 0.43 -0.07
CA ASN A 46 9.79 0.73 0.14
C ASN A 46 10.13 0.80 1.64
N ASN A 47 9.31 1.47 2.45
CA ASN A 47 9.53 1.58 3.89
C ASN A 47 9.47 0.22 4.59
N GLN A 48 8.46 -0.60 4.27
CA GLN A 48 8.30 -1.91 4.91
C GLN A 48 9.38 -2.90 4.46
N PHE A 49 9.69 -2.96 3.17
CA PHE A 49 10.71 -3.89 2.64
C PHE A 49 12.14 -3.45 2.99
N SER A 50 12.39 -2.14 3.13
CA SER A 50 13.66 -1.62 3.66
C SER A 50 13.77 -1.74 5.18
N LEU A 51 12.72 -2.24 5.86
CA LEU A 51 12.65 -2.38 7.32
C LEU A 51 13.01 -1.08 8.06
N THR A 52 12.49 0.07 7.62
CA THR A 52 12.81 1.39 8.21
C THR A 52 12.47 1.47 9.71
N GLY A 53 11.47 0.70 10.16
CA GLY A 53 11.08 0.57 11.56
C GLY A 53 11.93 -0.39 12.40
N ASN A 54 12.92 -1.07 11.81
CA ASN A 54 13.81 -1.99 12.52
C ASN A 54 14.97 -1.22 13.17
N VAL A 55 14.61 -0.39 14.13
CA VAL A 55 15.51 0.45 14.92
C VAL A 55 15.53 -0.03 16.37
N ALA A 56 16.50 0.43 17.17
CA ALA A 56 16.54 0.13 18.60
C ALA A 56 15.55 1.00 19.38
N GLY A 57 15.09 0.50 20.54
CA GLY A 57 14.29 1.27 21.50
C GLY A 57 12.78 1.23 21.25
N SER A 58 12.06 2.18 21.87
CA SER A 58 10.58 2.26 21.88
C SER A 58 9.96 2.63 20.54
N ALA A 59 10.75 3.17 19.60
CA ALA A 59 10.30 3.49 18.25
C ALA A 59 10.32 2.28 17.28
N ARG A 60 10.75 1.11 17.76
CA ARG A 60 10.84 -0.11 16.93
C ARG A 60 9.45 -0.57 16.49
N SER A 61 9.24 -0.66 15.18
CA SER A 61 7.98 -1.08 14.56
C SER A 61 8.16 -2.16 13.48
N ALA A 62 9.39 -2.60 13.22
CA ALA A 62 9.71 -3.74 12.36
C ALA A 62 10.86 -4.56 12.98
N ILE A 63 11.04 -5.80 12.52
CA ILE A 63 12.10 -6.70 12.97
C ILE A 63 12.43 -7.73 11.90
N LYS A 64 13.65 -8.27 11.93
CA LYS A 64 14.07 -9.46 11.16
C LYS A 64 14.82 -10.43 12.06
N SER A 65 14.93 -11.70 11.66
CA SER A 65 15.72 -12.69 12.40
C SER A 65 17.23 -12.31 12.40
N PRO A 66 18.01 -12.72 13.41
CA PRO A 66 19.37 -12.23 13.61
C PRO A 66 20.33 -12.42 12.41
N THR A 67 20.14 -13.49 11.64
CA THR A 67 20.99 -13.84 10.50
C THR A 67 20.36 -13.51 9.14
N ALA A 68 19.15 -12.94 9.12
CA ALA A 68 18.50 -12.58 7.87
C ALA A 68 19.19 -11.40 7.17
N THR A 69 19.30 -11.49 5.85
CA THR A 69 19.73 -10.39 4.97
C THR A 69 18.59 -9.39 4.74
N SER A 70 18.76 -8.44 3.83
CA SER A 70 17.69 -7.53 3.39
C SER A 70 16.69 -8.23 2.48
N LEU A 71 15.45 -7.73 2.45
CA LEU A 71 14.50 -8.06 1.40
C LEU A 71 14.91 -7.31 0.11
N PRO A 72 14.68 -7.90 -1.08
CA PRO A 72 14.90 -7.19 -2.33
C PRO A 72 13.86 -6.08 -2.50
N VAL A 73 14.34 -4.87 -2.78
CA VAL A 73 13.50 -3.70 -3.08
C VAL A 73 13.59 -3.39 -4.57
N GLN A 74 12.45 -3.32 -5.23
CA GLN A 74 12.34 -2.92 -6.63
C GLN A 74 12.18 -1.41 -6.73
N THR A 75 12.71 -0.80 -7.78
CA THR A 75 12.47 0.62 -8.04
C THR A 75 11.03 0.84 -8.49
N VAL A 76 10.49 2.03 -8.26
CA VAL A 76 9.13 2.40 -8.68
C VAL A 76 8.89 2.13 -10.17
N THR A 77 9.90 2.37 -11.01
CA THR A 77 9.84 2.17 -12.46
C THR A 77 9.86 0.71 -12.90
N SER A 78 10.29 -0.21 -12.01
CA SER A 78 10.35 -1.65 -12.26
C SER A 78 9.08 -2.39 -11.83
N LEU A 79 8.10 -1.66 -11.28
CA LEU A 79 6.86 -2.22 -10.77
C LEU A 79 5.66 -1.82 -11.63
N GLU A 80 4.67 -2.71 -11.64
CA GLU A 80 3.30 -2.47 -12.10
C GLU A 80 2.37 -2.73 -10.91
N TYR A 81 1.36 -1.86 -10.74
CA TYR A 81 0.46 -1.87 -9.58
C TYR A 81 -0.94 -2.30 -10.00
N PHE A 82 -1.55 -3.18 -9.22
CA PHE A 82 -2.88 -3.72 -9.49
C PHE A 82 -3.73 -3.68 -8.22
N ILE A 83 -4.97 -3.22 -8.35
CA ILE A 83 -6.00 -3.39 -7.33
C ILE A 83 -6.91 -4.52 -7.81
N THR A 84 -6.79 -5.68 -7.17
CA THR A 84 -7.54 -6.89 -7.58
C THR A 84 -8.89 -6.99 -6.90
N TYR A 85 -9.12 -6.20 -5.84
CA TYR A 85 -10.40 -6.07 -5.16
C TYR A 85 -10.45 -4.74 -4.40
N PHE A 86 -11.64 -4.13 -4.37
CA PHE A 86 -12.00 -3.09 -3.40
C PHE A 86 -13.50 -3.17 -3.13
N ASP A 87 -13.92 -2.79 -1.92
CA ASP A 87 -15.34 -2.69 -1.57
C ASP A 87 -15.98 -1.49 -2.25
N ASN A 88 -16.64 -1.72 -3.38
CA ASN A 88 -17.31 -0.68 -4.17
C ASN A 88 -18.56 -0.08 -3.50
N THR A 89 -18.97 -0.59 -2.34
CA THR A 89 -20.04 0.02 -1.52
C THR A 89 -19.51 1.06 -0.54
N VAL A 90 -18.18 1.16 -0.41
CA VAL A 90 -17.50 2.14 0.43
C VAL A 90 -16.58 3.03 -0.40
N PHE A 91 -15.73 2.45 -1.24
CA PHE A 91 -14.83 3.20 -2.11
C PHE A 91 -15.55 3.54 -3.42
N ASP A 92 -15.63 4.82 -3.76
CA ASP A 92 -16.31 5.29 -4.97
C ASP A 92 -15.55 4.82 -6.23
N PRO A 93 -16.11 3.89 -7.03
CA PRO A 93 -15.43 3.32 -8.18
C PRO A 93 -15.02 4.35 -9.24
N SER A 94 -15.80 5.44 -9.37
CA SER A 94 -15.56 6.48 -10.37
C SER A 94 -14.40 7.40 -10.00
N SER A 95 -14.01 7.40 -8.73
CA SER A 95 -12.94 8.22 -8.19
C SER A 95 -11.59 7.51 -8.11
N ILE A 96 -11.57 6.17 -8.26
CA ILE A 96 -10.36 5.38 -8.07
C ILE A 96 -9.44 5.58 -9.27
N THR A 97 -8.23 6.07 -9.01
CA THR A 97 -7.16 6.16 -10.02
C THR A 97 -5.90 5.52 -9.47
N LEU A 98 -5.13 4.87 -10.33
CA LEU A 98 -3.84 4.29 -9.98
C LEU A 98 -2.81 4.70 -11.04
N SER A 99 -1.70 5.28 -10.61
CA SER A 99 -0.63 5.72 -11.50
C SER A 99 0.52 4.72 -11.58
N ASP A 100 1.34 4.83 -12.63
CA ASP A 100 2.59 4.07 -12.79
C ASP A 100 3.63 4.36 -11.70
N ALA A 101 3.47 5.45 -10.95
CA ALA A 101 4.30 5.77 -9.81
C ALA A 101 3.82 5.09 -8.50
N GLY A 102 2.76 4.28 -8.55
CA GLY A 102 2.17 3.66 -7.37
C GLY A 102 1.34 4.61 -6.53
N ILE A 103 0.83 5.70 -7.12
CA ILE A 103 -0.05 6.64 -6.43
C ILE A 103 -1.50 6.22 -6.67
N LEU A 104 -2.17 5.82 -5.59
CA LEU A 104 -3.58 5.48 -5.58
C LEU A 104 -4.38 6.68 -5.05
N THR A 105 -5.44 7.06 -5.75
CA THR A 105 -6.42 8.02 -5.23
C THR A 105 -7.81 7.42 -5.17
N TYR A 106 -8.62 7.82 -4.20
CA TYR A 106 -10.02 7.40 -4.08
C TYR A 106 -10.82 8.36 -3.21
N LYS A 107 -12.14 8.27 -3.30
CA LYS A 107 -13.11 8.86 -2.39
C LYS A 107 -13.91 7.77 -1.68
N ILE A 108 -14.49 8.15 -0.55
CA ILE A 108 -15.48 7.33 0.14
C ILE A 108 -16.88 7.77 -0.31
N LEU A 109 -17.74 6.81 -0.63
CA LEU A 109 -19.12 7.07 -0.98
C LEU A 109 -19.85 7.73 0.20
N PRO A 110 -20.78 8.68 -0.07
CA PRO A 110 -21.64 9.21 0.97
C PRO A 110 -22.41 8.10 1.68
N ALA A 111 -22.53 8.18 3.00
CA ALA A 111 -23.22 7.18 3.84
C ALA A 111 -22.67 5.74 3.73
N ALA A 112 -21.43 5.57 3.30
CA ALA A 112 -20.75 4.28 3.30
C ALA A 112 -20.76 3.63 4.70
N VAL A 113 -21.07 2.33 4.75
CA VAL A 113 -21.03 1.54 5.98
C VAL A 113 -19.78 0.67 5.97
N VAL A 114 -18.80 1.04 6.80
CA VAL A 114 -17.55 0.29 6.95
C VAL A 114 -17.82 -1.01 7.69
N SER A 115 -17.26 -2.11 7.18
CA SER A 115 -17.35 -3.44 7.79
C SER A 115 -16.07 -4.23 7.49
N GLU A 116 -16.02 -5.49 7.91
CA GLU A 116 -14.87 -6.38 7.68
C GLU A 116 -14.57 -6.63 6.19
N LYS A 117 -15.54 -6.41 5.30
CA LYS A 117 -15.34 -6.49 3.84
C LYS A 117 -14.70 -5.23 3.23
N THR A 118 -14.55 -4.15 4.01
CA THR A 118 -14.05 -2.86 3.56
C THR A 118 -12.52 -2.84 3.55
N PHE A 119 -11.94 -3.45 2.53
CA PHE A 119 -10.50 -3.47 2.29
C PHE A 119 -10.19 -3.42 0.79
N MET A 120 -8.92 -3.27 0.45
CA MET A 120 -8.42 -3.40 -0.91
C MET A 120 -7.37 -4.50 -0.98
N ASN A 121 -7.44 -5.34 -2.01
CA ASN A 121 -6.34 -6.24 -2.34
C ASN A 121 -5.46 -5.60 -3.39
N ILE A 122 -4.17 -5.51 -3.08
CA ILE A 122 -3.19 -4.84 -3.94
C ILE A 122 -2.06 -5.81 -4.26
N VAL A 123 -1.77 -5.93 -5.55
CA VAL A 123 -0.73 -6.81 -6.10
C VAL A 123 0.28 -5.96 -6.85
N PHE A 124 1.55 -6.19 -6.58
CA PHE A 124 2.66 -5.58 -7.28
C PHE A 124 3.28 -6.63 -8.20
N LYS A 125 3.56 -6.26 -9.45
CA LYS A 125 4.24 -7.12 -10.42
C LYS A 125 5.56 -6.48 -10.81
N VAL A 126 6.62 -7.28 -10.84
CA VAL A 126 7.91 -6.89 -11.40
C VAL A 126 7.85 -7.03 -12.92
N LYS A 127 8.26 -6.00 -13.64
CA LYS A 127 8.26 -5.97 -15.11
C LYS A 127 9.11 -7.12 -15.68
#